data_AF-A0A925B8F9-F1
#
_entry.id   AF-A0A925B8F9-F1
#
_cell.length_a   1.000
_cell.length_b   1.000
_cell.length_c   1.000
_cell.angle_alpha   90.00
_cell.angle_beta   90.00
_cell.angle_gamma   90.00
#
_symmetry.space_group_name_H-M   'P 1'
#
loop_
_entity.id
_entity.type
_entity.pdbx_description
1 polymer ?
#
loop_
_entity_poly.entity_id
_entity_poly.type
_entity_poly.pdbx_seq_one_letter_code
_entity_poly.pdbx_strand_id
1 'polypeptide(L)'
;KGFHSVAYGFAFIAVFMCGYYLLFGMYSTLALGFNLLLLVSVLSMLQATLTLPGIAAIALTLGMAIDANVLINERIREEVRAGQSPQAAIAAGYDRDWGTILDSNVTTMIAGLALLIFGSGPVRGFAVVHCLGILTSIFSSVVVSRAIVNLAYGHRRKVGKLAIGDTGWK
;
A
#
# COMPACT_ATOMS: atom_id res chain seq x y z
N LYS A 1 -19.33 -15.18 4.69
CA LYS A 1 -18.67 -14.72 5.94
C LYS A 1 -17.32 -14.03 5.68
N GLY A 2 -16.37 -14.64 4.94
CA GLY A 2 -15.05 -14.02 4.69
C GLY A 2 -15.05 -12.68 3.95
N PHE A 3 -15.95 -12.45 3.00
CA PHE A 3 -16.06 -11.17 2.28
C PHE A 3 -16.44 -9.99 3.20
N HIS A 4 -17.31 -10.24 4.20
CA HIS A 4 -17.67 -9.24 5.20
C HIS A 4 -16.48 -8.91 6.11
N SER A 5 -15.65 -9.91 6.47
CA SER A 5 -14.44 -9.67 7.26
C SER A 5 -13.43 -8.77 6.55
N VAL A 6 -13.23 -8.97 5.23
CA VAL A 6 -12.38 -8.09 4.42
C VAL A 6 -12.98 -6.68 4.34
N ALA A 7 -14.29 -6.56 4.13
CA ALA A 7 -14.97 -5.27 4.05
C ALA A 7 -14.90 -4.47 5.36
N TYR A 8 -15.16 -5.12 6.51
CA TYR A 8 -15.05 -4.47 7.82
C TYR A 8 -13.60 -4.12 8.17
N GLY A 9 -12.64 -4.98 7.83
CA GLY A 9 -11.21 -4.69 7.99
C GLY A 9 -10.79 -3.48 7.17
N PHE A 10 -11.16 -3.45 5.90
CA PHE A 10 -10.91 -2.32 5.00
C PHE A 10 -11.54 -1.02 5.53
N ALA A 11 -12.80 -1.07 5.95
CA ALA A 11 -13.50 0.10 6.49
C ALA A 11 -12.84 0.64 7.77
N PHE A 12 -12.44 -0.25 8.69
CA PHE A 12 -11.75 0.15 9.92
C PHE A 12 -10.40 0.83 9.64
N ILE A 13 -9.61 0.24 8.74
CA ILE A 13 -8.31 0.79 8.32
C ILE A 13 -8.49 2.14 7.62
N ALA A 14 -9.48 2.25 6.72
CA ALA A 14 -9.78 3.49 6.01
C ALA A 14 -10.15 4.62 6.98
N VAL A 15 -10.99 4.35 7.97
CA VAL A 15 -11.37 5.32 9.01
C VAL A 15 -10.16 5.71 9.85
N PHE A 16 -9.34 4.75 10.27
CA PHE A 16 -8.13 5.01 11.05
C PHE A 16 -7.13 5.89 10.27
N MET A 17 -6.88 5.58 9.00
CA MET A 17 -6.01 6.37 8.13
C MET A 17 -6.52 7.78 7.89
N CYS A 18 -7.81 7.95 7.60
CA CYS A 18 -8.42 9.26 7.41
C CYS A 18 -8.38 10.10 8.70
N GLY A 19 -8.58 9.48 9.87
CA GLY A 19 -8.52 10.16 11.16
C GLY A 19 -7.12 10.61 11.54
N TYR A 20 -6.10 9.79 11.32
CA TYR A 20 -4.72 10.08 11.73
C TYR A 20 -3.97 10.97 10.72
N TYR A 21 -4.26 10.84 9.41
CA TYR A 21 -3.51 11.48 8.33
C TYR A 21 -4.32 12.49 7.47
N LEU A 22 -5.60 12.73 7.78
CA LEU A 22 -6.47 13.69 7.08
C LEU A 22 -6.43 13.52 5.55
N LEU A 23 -5.96 14.53 4.81
CA LEU A 23 -5.90 14.54 3.33
C LEU A 23 -4.95 13.47 2.75
N PHE A 24 -3.84 13.16 3.41
CA PHE A 24 -2.94 12.08 2.98
C PHE A 24 -3.59 10.70 3.20
N GLY A 25 -4.39 10.56 4.26
CA GLY A 25 -5.16 9.35 4.54
C GLY A 25 -6.19 9.02 3.45
N MET A 26 -6.80 10.02 2.83
CA MET A 26 -7.74 9.82 1.71
C MET A 26 -7.05 9.24 0.47
N TYR A 27 -5.87 9.76 0.08
CA TYR A 27 -5.12 9.25 -1.06
C TYR A 27 -4.64 7.81 -0.84
N SER A 28 -4.15 7.50 0.37
CA SER A 28 -3.75 6.13 0.73
C SER A 28 -4.92 5.16 0.76
N THR A 29 -6.10 5.59 1.21
CA THR A 29 -7.31 4.76 1.20
C THR A 29 -7.77 4.44 -0.22
N LEU A 30 -7.71 5.42 -1.14
CA LEU A 30 -8.02 5.20 -2.55
C LEU A 30 -7.02 4.25 -3.23
N ALA A 31 -5.73 4.43 -2.95
CA ALA A 31 -4.68 3.52 -3.41
C ALA A 31 -4.91 2.08 -2.92
N LEU A 32 -5.26 1.91 -1.64
CA LEU A 32 -5.58 0.62 -1.06
C LEU A 32 -6.80 -0.02 -1.73
N GLY A 33 -7.85 0.76 -1.97
CA GLY A 33 -9.05 0.31 -2.68
C GLY A 33 -8.73 -0.16 -4.11
N PHE A 34 -7.89 0.59 -4.83
CA PHE A 34 -7.45 0.20 -6.17
C PHE A 34 -6.62 -1.09 -6.16
N ASN A 35 -5.72 -1.25 -5.19
CA ASN A 35 -4.95 -2.48 -5.02
C ASN A 35 -5.86 -3.69 -4.77
N LEU A 36 -6.85 -3.56 -3.88
CA LEU A 36 -7.83 -4.60 -3.61
C LEU A 36 -8.65 -4.96 -4.86
N LEU A 37 -9.08 -3.96 -5.63
CA LEU A 37 -9.80 -4.17 -6.89
C LEU A 37 -8.94 -4.91 -7.92
N LEU A 38 -7.66 -4.56 -8.05
CA LEU A 38 -6.71 -5.24 -8.94
C LEU A 38 -6.51 -6.70 -8.54
N LEU A 39 -6.28 -6.96 -7.25
CA LEU A 39 -6.13 -8.30 -6.70
C LEU A 39 -7.34 -9.18 -7.04
N VAL A 40 -8.55 -8.68 -6.74
CA VAL A 40 -9.79 -9.43 -6.99
C VAL A 40 -10.01 -9.63 -8.50
N SER A 41 -9.70 -8.64 -9.32
CA SER A 41 -9.81 -8.74 -10.78
C SER A 41 -8.90 -9.82 -11.35
N VAL A 42 -7.64 -9.86 -10.93
CA VAL A 42 -6.67 -10.87 -11.39
C VAL A 42 -7.05 -12.27 -10.91
N LEU A 43 -7.51 -12.41 -9.66
CA LEU A 43 -8.01 -13.69 -9.14
C LEU A 43 -9.23 -14.19 -9.93
N SER A 44 -10.14 -13.28 -10.29
CA SER A 44 -11.31 -13.59 -11.10
C SER A 44 -10.92 -14.02 -12.52
N MET A 45 -9.92 -13.38 -13.13
CA MET A 45 -9.41 -13.75 -14.47
C MET A 45 -8.77 -15.14 -14.48
N LEU A 46 -8.07 -15.50 -13.41
CA LEU A 46 -7.43 -16.81 -13.27
C LEU A 46 -8.40 -17.93 -12.83
N GLN A 47 -9.70 -17.61 -12.67
CA GLN A 47 -10.73 -18.48 -12.11
C GLN A 47 -10.30 -19.16 -10.81
N ALA A 48 -9.46 -18.48 -10.02
CA ALA A 48 -8.97 -19.02 -8.77
C ALA A 48 -10.10 -19.04 -7.74
N THR A 49 -10.44 -20.21 -7.22
CA THR A 49 -11.47 -20.33 -6.18
C THR A 49 -11.02 -19.63 -4.90
N LEU A 50 -11.81 -18.65 -4.45
CA LEU A 50 -11.62 -17.94 -3.19
C LEU A 50 -11.94 -18.88 -2.01
N THR A 51 -10.95 -19.65 -1.59
CA THR A 51 -11.04 -20.49 -0.40
C THR A 51 -10.77 -19.67 0.87
N LEU A 52 -11.12 -20.20 2.05
CA LEU A 52 -10.84 -19.54 3.34
C LEU A 52 -9.36 -19.12 3.50
N PRO A 53 -8.37 -19.99 3.19
CA PRO A 53 -6.96 -19.59 3.18
C PRO A 53 -6.67 -18.50 2.15
N GLY A 54 -7.29 -18.55 0.98
CA GLY A 54 -7.18 -17.47 -0.01
C GLY A 54 -7.61 -16.12 0.56
N ILE A 55 -8.74 -16.07 1.28
CA ILE A 55 -9.22 -14.83 1.93
C ILE A 55 -8.24 -14.35 3.02
N ALA A 56 -7.63 -15.27 3.76
CA ALA A 56 -6.58 -14.93 4.73
C ALA A 56 -5.35 -14.31 4.04
N ALA A 57 -4.95 -14.81 2.87
CA ALA A 57 -3.89 -14.21 2.08
C ALA A 57 -4.26 -12.79 1.59
N ILE A 58 -5.51 -12.55 1.18
CA ILE A 58 -5.99 -11.20 0.84
C ILE A 58 -5.82 -10.25 2.02
N ALA A 59 -6.24 -10.67 3.22
CA ALA A 59 -6.11 -9.86 4.43
C ALA A 59 -4.63 -9.56 4.78
N LEU A 60 -3.74 -10.55 4.61
CA LEU A 60 -2.30 -10.38 4.81
C LEU A 60 -1.71 -9.39 3.81
N THR A 61 -2.02 -9.53 2.52
CA THR A 61 -1.56 -8.61 1.47
C THR A 61 -2.06 -7.19 1.73
N LEU A 62 -3.33 -7.02 2.12
CA LEU A 62 -3.87 -5.72 2.51
C LEU A 62 -3.07 -5.11 3.67
N GLY A 63 -2.76 -5.90 4.71
CA GLY A 63 -1.93 -5.47 5.84
C GLY A 63 -0.58 -4.91 5.40
N MET A 64 0.12 -5.65 4.53
CA MET A 64 1.42 -5.21 4.01
C MET A 64 1.33 -3.99 3.09
N ALA A 65 0.26 -3.87 2.31
CA ALA A 65 0.02 -2.71 1.46
C ALA A 65 -0.24 -1.43 2.27
N ILE A 66 -0.89 -1.56 3.43
CA ILE A 66 -1.11 -0.44 4.36
C ILE A 66 0.21 0.03 4.95
N ASP A 67 1.03 -0.90 5.46
CA ASP A 67 2.31 -0.60 6.09
C ASP A 67 3.23 0.18 5.13
N ALA A 68 3.36 -0.29 3.89
CA ALA A 68 4.12 0.42 2.86
C ALA A 68 3.57 1.82 2.57
N ASN A 69 2.25 1.98 2.50
CA ASN A 69 1.62 3.28 2.26
C ASN A 69 1.80 4.25 3.45
N VAL A 70 1.73 3.77 4.70
CA VAL A 70 2.01 4.58 5.90
C VAL A 70 3.46 5.01 5.93
N LEU A 71 4.39 4.07 5.67
CA LEU A 71 5.82 4.34 5.71
C LEU A 71 6.21 5.47 4.76
N ILE A 72 5.73 5.43 3.51
CA ILE A 72 5.96 6.50 2.53
C ILE A 72 5.41 7.83 3.04
N ASN A 73 4.17 7.85 3.55
CA ASN A 73 3.55 9.08 4.05
C ASN A 73 4.30 9.69 5.23
N GLU A 74 4.73 8.86 6.18
CA GLU A 74 5.47 9.32 7.35
C GLU A 74 6.86 9.81 6.94
N ARG A 75 7.54 9.12 6.01
CA ARG A 75 8.84 9.57 5.49
C ARG A 75 8.76 10.91 4.79
N ILE A 76 7.75 11.11 3.93
CA ILE A 76 7.52 12.41 3.28
C ILE A 76 7.29 13.49 4.34
N ARG A 77 6.56 13.18 5.41
CA ARG A 77 6.31 14.11 6.52
C ARG A 77 7.58 14.44 7.30
N GLU A 78 8.45 13.46 7.55
CA GLU A 78 9.76 13.66 8.18
C GLU A 78 10.66 14.59 7.35
N GLU A 79 10.78 14.35 6.05
CA GLU A 79 11.62 15.15 5.16
C GLU A 79 11.10 16.59 5.02
N VAL A 80 9.77 16.79 4.98
CA VAL A 80 9.16 18.13 5.02
C VAL A 80 9.42 18.83 6.36
N ARG A 81 9.37 18.11 7.48
CA ARG A 81 9.72 18.65 8.82
C ARG A 81 11.20 18.99 8.95
N ALA A 82 12.07 18.26 8.24
CA ALA A 82 13.50 18.55 8.15
C ALA A 82 13.81 19.82 7.32
N GLY A 83 12.79 20.53 6.82
CA GLY A 83 12.93 21.79 6.10
C GLY A 83 13.24 21.63 4.62
N GLN A 84 13.20 20.40 4.08
CA GLN A 84 13.32 20.17 2.65
C GLN A 84 12.10 20.74 1.92
N SER A 85 12.34 21.30 0.73
CA SER A 85 11.21 21.68 -0.13
C SER A 85 10.32 20.45 -0.36
N PRO A 86 8.98 20.59 -0.37
CA PRO A 86 8.08 19.43 -0.54
C PRO A 86 8.42 18.59 -1.77
N GLN A 87 8.97 19.24 -2.80
CA GLN A 87 9.48 18.63 -4.02
C GLN A 87 10.74 17.77 -3.79
N ALA A 88 11.74 18.28 -3.07
CA ALA A 88 12.94 17.53 -2.72
C ALA A 88 12.67 16.42 -1.70
N ALA A 89 11.78 16.65 -0.74
CA ALA A 89 11.35 15.67 0.25
C ALA A 89 10.69 14.43 -0.39
N ILE A 90 9.87 14.63 -1.41
CA ILE A 90 9.23 13.55 -2.16
C ILE A 90 10.25 12.77 -3.00
N ALA A 91 11.18 13.46 -3.67
CA ALA A 91 12.24 12.82 -4.45
C ALA A 91 13.18 11.99 -3.55
N ALA A 92 13.58 12.54 -2.40
CA ALA A 92 14.45 11.89 -1.43
C ALA A 92 13.77 10.71 -0.72
N GLY A 93 12.47 10.83 -0.40
CA GLY A 93 11.67 9.71 0.10
C GLY A 93 11.63 8.57 -0.92
N TYR A 94 11.38 8.87 -2.19
CA TYR A 94 11.23 7.83 -3.22
C TYR A 94 12.53 7.05 -3.53
N ASP A 95 13.68 7.75 -3.67
CA ASP A 95 14.96 7.10 -4.00
C ASP A 95 15.42 6.11 -2.92
N ARG A 96 15.04 6.33 -1.66
CA ARG A 96 15.38 5.42 -0.55
C ARG A 96 14.27 4.42 -0.21
N ASP A 97 13.01 4.84 -0.25
CA ASP A 97 11.89 3.99 0.17
C ASP A 97 11.56 2.90 -0.86
N TRP A 98 11.91 3.10 -2.15
CA TRP A 98 11.76 2.04 -3.16
C TRP A 98 12.53 0.77 -2.77
N GLY A 99 13.75 0.93 -2.23
CA GLY A 99 14.57 -0.20 -1.77
C GLY A 99 13.92 -0.94 -0.60
N THR A 100 13.43 -0.21 0.40
CA THR A 100 12.79 -0.78 1.59
C THR A 100 11.47 -1.49 1.26
N ILE A 101 10.65 -0.91 0.37
CA ILE A 101 9.39 -1.52 -0.08
C ILE A 101 9.68 -2.78 -0.89
N LEU A 102 10.64 -2.72 -1.81
CA LEU A 102 11.01 -3.86 -2.61
C LEU A 102 11.55 -4.99 -1.74
N ASP A 103 12.44 -4.70 -0.80
CA ASP A 103 13.03 -5.70 0.10
C ASP A 103 11.98 -6.39 0.99
N SER A 104 11.04 -5.61 1.52
CA SER A 104 9.93 -6.12 2.34
C SER A 104 8.99 -7.04 1.53
N ASN A 105 8.70 -6.68 0.27
CA ASN A 105 7.86 -7.49 -0.62
C ASN A 105 8.61 -8.69 -1.22
N VAL A 106 9.90 -8.57 -1.52
CA VAL A 106 10.73 -9.65 -2.06
C VAL A 106 10.92 -10.76 -1.04
N THR A 107 11.22 -10.41 0.22
CA THR A 107 11.35 -11.40 1.30
C THR A 107 10.09 -12.23 1.48
N THR A 108 8.92 -11.58 1.45
CA THR A 108 7.61 -12.26 1.56
C THR A 108 7.26 -13.04 0.29
N MET A 109 7.70 -12.58 -0.87
CA MET A 109 7.53 -13.29 -2.14
C MET A 109 8.36 -14.57 -2.20
N ILE A 110 9.57 -14.59 -1.64
CA ILE A 110 10.38 -15.81 -1.52
C ILE A 110 9.65 -16.85 -0.66
N ALA A 111 9.08 -16.43 0.47
CA ALA A 111 8.26 -17.31 1.31
C ALA A 111 7.01 -17.80 0.56
N GLY A 112 6.31 -16.92 -0.16
CA GLY A 112 5.16 -17.26 -1.00
C GLY A 112 5.49 -18.29 -2.09
N LEU A 113 6.63 -18.15 -2.76
CA LEU A 113 7.11 -19.09 -3.77
C LEU A 113 7.47 -20.44 -3.16
N ALA A 114 8.11 -20.46 -1.99
CA ALA A 114 8.37 -21.69 -1.26
C ALA A 114 7.05 -22.41 -0.90
N LEU A 115 6.04 -21.68 -0.42
CA LEU A 115 4.71 -22.23 -0.15
C LEU A 115 3.99 -22.72 -1.42
N LEU A 116 4.26 -22.12 -2.58
CA LEU A 116 3.67 -22.54 -3.85
C LEU A 116 4.29 -23.85 -4.37
N ILE A 117 5.59 -24.02 -4.20
CA ILE A 117 6.36 -25.19 -4.66
C ILE A 117 6.18 -26.37 -3.70
N PHE A 118 6.32 -26.12 -2.39
CA PHE A 118 6.29 -27.16 -1.36
C PHE A 118 4.94 -27.33 -0.67
N GLY A 119 4.02 -26.36 -0.81
CA GLY A 119 2.71 -26.42 -0.18
C GLY A 119 1.72 -27.29 -0.95
N SER A 120 0.81 -27.93 -0.20
CA SER A 120 -0.25 -28.78 -0.73
C SER A 120 -1.64 -28.32 -0.28
N GLY A 121 -2.66 -28.67 -1.09
CA GLY A 121 -4.07 -28.41 -0.79
C GLY A 121 -4.37 -26.93 -0.46
N PRO A 122 -4.92 -26.62 0.74
CA PRO A 122 -5.29 -25.25 1.14
C PRO A 122 -4.12 -24.24 1.15
N VAL A 123 -2.90 -24.70 1.47
CA VAL A 123 -1.70 -23.84 1.57
C VAL A 123 -1.28 -23.33 0.20
N ARG A 124 -1.46 -24.14 -0.85
CA ARG A 124 -1.17 -23.73 -2.23
C ARG A 124 -2.12 -22.63 -2.70
N GLY A 125 -3.39 -22.70 -2.30
CA GLY A 125 -4.38 -21.65 -2.55
C GLY A 125 -4.04 -20.33 -1.87
N PHE A 126 -3.55 -20.38 -0.62
CA PHE A 126 -3.00 -19.21 0.07
C PHE A 126 -1.80 -18.63 -0.68
N ALA A 127 -0.85 -19.47 -1.09
CA ALA A 127 0.38 -19.05 -1.76
C ALA A 127 0.12 -18.33 -3.09
N VAL A 128 -0.82 -18.82 -3.91
CA VAL A 128 -1.21 -18.18 -5.17
C VAL A 128 -1.73 -16.77 -4.93
N VAL A 129 -2.67 -16.62 -3.99
CA VAL A 129 -3.26 -15.31 -3.66
C VAL A 129 -2.20 -14.38 -3.08
N HIS A 130 -1.31 -14.88 -2.23
CA HIS A 130 -0.24 -14.09 -1.62
C HIS A 130 0.76 -13.56 -2.66
N CYS A 131 1.22 -14.42 -3.58
CA CYS A 131 2.13 -14.01 -4.66
C CYS A 131 1.47 -13.00 -5.60
N LEU A 132 0.21 -13.23 -6.00
CA LEU A 132 -0.53 -12.26 -6.82
C LEU A 132 -0.76 -10.94 -6.08
N GLY A 133 -0.95 -11.00 -4.77
CA GLY A 133 -1.07 -9.83 -3.91
C GLY A 133 0.20 -8.99 -3.86
N ILE A 134 1.36 -9.63 -3.74
CA ILE A 134 2.63 -8.91 -3.78
C ILE A 134 2.85 -8.28 -5.15
N LEU A 135 2.58 -9.00 -6.24
CA LEU A 135 2.73 -8.46 -7.59
C LEU A 135 1.83 -7.24 -7.85
N THR A 136 0.56 -7.34 -7.45
CA THR A 136 -0.38 -6.21 -7.57
C THR A 136 -0.03 -5.06 -6.62
N SER A 137 0.53 -5.34 -5.45
CA SER A 137 1.02 -4.33 -4.50
C SER A 137 2.22 -3.56 -5.05
N ILE A 138 3.22 -4.26 -5.60
CA ILE A 138 4.38 -3.63 -6.24
C ILE A 138 3.92 -2.78 -7.44
N PHE A 139 3.02 -3.32 -8.27
CA PHE A 139 2.46 -2.57 -9.40
C PHE A 139 1.68 -1.33 -8.93
N SER A 140 0.84 -1.47 -7.91
CA SER A 140 0.09 -0.35 -7.32
C SER A 140 1.04 0.68 -6.71
N SER A 141 2.12 0.26 -6.06
CA SER A 141 3.14 1.18 -5.54
C SER A 141 3.78 2.00 -6.65
N VAL A 142 4.09 1.39 -7.81
CA VAL A 142 4.61 2.11 -8.98
C VAL A 142 3.58 3.09 -9.55
N VAL A 143 2.31 2.68 -9.67
CA VAL A 143 1.24 3.54 -10.21
C VAL A 143 0.86 4.66 -9.24
N VAL A 144 0.79 4.38 -7.94
CA VAL A 144 0.50 5.36 -6.88
C VAL A 144 1.68 6.31 -6.70
N SER A 145 2.92 5.80 -6.75
CA SER A 145 4.12 6.65 -6.79
C SER A 145 4.03 7.63 -7.95
N ARG A 146 3.73 7.13 -9.17
CA ARG A 146 3.51 7.99 -10.34
C ARG A 146 2.32 8.93 -10.17
N ALA A 147 1.23 8.49 -9.57
CA ALA A 147 0.04 9.30 -9.34
C ALA A 147 0.31 10.43 -8.35
N ILE A 148 1.07 10.19 -7.28
CA ILE A 148 1.48 11.21 -6.31
C ILE A 148 2.47 12.18 -6.94
N VAL A 149 3.45 11.70 -7.71
CA VAL A 149 4.37 12.56 -8.48
C VAL A 149 3.57 13.45 -9.44
N ASN A 150 2.62 12.89 -10.18
CA ASN A 150 1.83 13.63 -11.15
C ASN A 150 0.78 14.55 -10.50
N LEU A 151 0.24 14.20 -9.34
CA LEU A 151 -0.66 15.05 -8.56
C LEU A 151 0.10 16.20 -7.88
N ALA A 152 1.32 15.95 -7.40
CA ALA A 152 2.17 16.95 -6.76
C ALA A 152 2.84 17.90 -7.76
N TYR A 153 3.29 17.40 -8.92
CA TYR A 153 4.01 18.20 -9.92
C TYR A 153 3.19 18.61 -11.13
N GLY A 154 2.01 18.01 -11.34
CA GLY A 154 1.18 18.30 -12.50
C GLY A 154 0.60 19.71 -12.50
N HIS A 155 0.57 20.43 -11.36
CA HIS A 155 -0.13 21.73 -11.30
C HIS A 155 0.52 22.91 -10.57
N ARG A 156 1.62 22.83 -9.79
CA ARG A 156 2.18 24.05 -9.17
C ARG A 156 3.70 24.15 -9.06
N ARG A 157 4.25 25.07 -9.85
CA ARG A 157 5.62 25.62 -9.77
C ARG A 157 5.93 26.43 -8.49
N LYS A 158 4.93 26.78 -7.66
CA LYS A 158 5.12 27.50 -6.38
C LYS A 158 3.93 27.24 -5.44
N VAL A 159 4.16 26.74 -4.22
CA VAL A 159 3.16 26.80 -3.14
C VAL A 159 3.87 27.13 -1.83
N GLY A 160 3.65 28.35 -1.34
CA GLY A 160 4.41 28.96 -0.25
C GLY A 160 3.86 28.75 1.16
N LYS A 161 2.75 28.03 1.36
CA LYS A 161 2.24 27.68 2.70
C LYS A 161 1.42 26.39 2.64
N LEU A 162 1.79 25.41 3.47
CA LEU A 162 0.95 24.26 3.80
C LEU A 162 0.17 24.58 5.08
N ALA A 163 -1.14 24.50 5.02
CA ALA A 163 -2.01 24.50 6.20
C ALA A 163 -1.95 23.12 6.84
N ILE A 164 -0.83 22.82 7.50
CA ILE A 164 -0.69 21.69 8.42
C ILE A 164 -0.94 22.25 9.82
N GLY A 165 -1.88 21.64 10.52
CA GLY A 165 -2.25 22.00 11.89
C GLY A 165 -1.05 22.01 12.84
N ASP A 166 -1.16 22.91 13.81
CA ASP A 166 -0.20 23.42 14.78
C ASP A 166 1.07 22.58 15.03
N THR A 167 2.21 23.15 14.61
CA THR A 167 3.58 22.73 14.96
C THR A 167 4.01 23.36 16.28
N GLY A 168 3.34 22.99 17.36
CA GLY A 168 3.56 23.60 18.67
C GLY A 168 3.51 22.62 19.82
N TRP A 169 4.31 21.55 19.80
CA TRP A 169 4.66 20.84 21.02
C TRP A 169 6.18 20.68 21.11
N LYS A 170 6.73 21.37 22.11
CA LYS A 170 8.12 21.31 22.54
C LYS A 170 8.44 19.97 23.20
#